data_AF-A0A956CKT8-F1
#
_entry.id   AF-A0A956CKT8-F1
#
_cell.length_a   1.000
_cell.length_b   1.000
_cell.length_c   1.000
_cell.angle_alpha   90.00
_cell.angle_beta   90.00
_cell.angle_gamma   90.00
#
_symmetry.space_group_name_H-M   'P 1'
#
loop_
_entity.id
_entity.type
_entity.pdbx_description
1 polymer ?
#
loop_
_entity_poly.entity_id
_entity_poly.type
_entity_poly.pdbx_seq_one_letter_code
_entity_poly.pdbx_strand_id
1 'polypeptide(L)'
;KPELLIALAAMEDSDGLIICNGYKDAKFMETALIARQFDKTIVIVLERIEELDLALKASEKLGIKPMLGVRARLSAKGIGKWADSGGEQAKFGLNMAEIVTVVDRLAERDMLDCLRLLHFHIGSQVSSIIPLKNALREATQIYTELRRMGAEMGYLDVGGGLAVDYDGSKTDFHASKNYDTQEYAYDIVSALQEACRKANVPEPNIVSESGRSVAAYQSVLCFSVLGTNETRYPEPTPPPADAHSVLRNLYDTWKGIKPKNVQESWHDAVQAKEEANSLFKFGYLSLRDRGTAESLFWHCGAKIMQEVSRLNFVPEELQELEKLMSSLYYCNFSVFQSAPDTWAIDQLFPIMPIHRLDERPTVRARLADLTCDSDGVIDHFIDVDSVKHVLDVHPVKEGEQYVMAMFLLGAYQEILGDLHNLFGDTNAVHVRQTEHGYDVSHVIRGDTMTEVLRYVQYDPEQMAERLRRQGETALRNGRVTLKHLKLLQDNFDESLRSSTYLADGE
;
A
#
# COMPACT_ATOMS: atom_id res chain seq x y z
N LYS A 1 -18.97 -3.43 -12.50
CA LYS A 1 -20.45 -3.30 -12.35
C LYS A 1 -20.85 -2.49 -11.12
N PRO A 2 -20.43 -2.83 -9.88
CA PRO A 2 -20.76 -2.01 -8.70
C PRO A 2 -20.32 -0.54 -8.85
N GLU A 3 -19.11 -0.33 -9.35
CA GLU A 3 -18.55 1.01 -9.63
C GLU A 3 -19.39 1.83 -10.62
N LEU A 4 -20.00 1.20 -11.63
CA LEU A 4 -20.93 1.90 -12.54
C LEU A 4 -22.14 2.42 -11.77
N LEU A 5 -22.68 1.65 -10.82
CA LEU A 5 -23.82 2.09 -10.02
C LEU A 5 -23.44 3.26 -9.11
N ILE A 6 -22.23 3.21 -8.53
CA ILE A 6 -21.68 4.33 -7.74
C ILE A 6 -21.52 5.56 -8.62
N ALA A 7 -20.86 5.45 -9.78
CA ALA A 7 -20.66 6.57 -10.70
C ALA A 7 -21.99 7.18 -11.18
N LEU A 8 -23.00 6.34 -11.46
CA LEU A 8 -24.32 6.82 -11.85
C LEU A 8 -25.05 7.56 -10.73
N ALA A 9 -24.92 7.08 -9.48
CA ALA A 9 -25.56 7.67 -8.32
C ALA A 9 -24.84 8.93 -7.80
N ALA A 10 -23.51 8.95 -7.87
CA ALA A 10 -22.68 10.03 -7.34
C ALA A 10 -22.48 11.19 -8.32
N MET A 11 -22.57 10.95 -9.63
CA MET A 11 -22.37 12.00 -10.62
C MET A 11 -23.63 12.84 -10.81
N GLU A 12 -23.58 14.09 -10.36
CA GLU A 12 -24.69 15.05 -10.47
C GLU A 12 -24.68 15.84 -11.79
N ASP A 13 -23.53 15.92 -12.46
CA ASP A 13 -23.36 16.71 -13.69
C ASP A 13 -24.12 16.10 -14.89
N SER A 14 -24.95 16.94 -15.53
CA SER A 14 -25.76 16.62 -16.72
C SER A 14 -24.97 16.58 -18.04
N ASP A 15 -23.64 16.52 -17.98
CA ASP A 15 -22.73 16.29 -19.11
C ASP A 15 -21.54 15.40 -18.70
N GLY A 16 -21.63 14.75 -17.52
CA GLY A 16 -20.52 13.97 -16.99
C GLY A 16 -20.15 12.79 -17.90
N LEU A 17 -18.84 12.57 -18.04
CA LEU A 17 -18.25 11.49 -18.83
C LEU A 17 -18.03 10.24 -17.95
N ILE A 18 -18.71 9.14 -18.26
CA ILE A 18 -18.46 7.82 -17.66
C ILE A 18 -17.81 6.91 -18.69
N ILE A 19 -16.64 6.38 -18.36
CA ILE A 19 -15.94 5.39 -19.16
C ILE A 19 -16.07 4.03 -18.46
N CYS A 20 -16.68 3.07 -19.15
CA CYS A 20 -16.99 1.76 -18.61
C CYS A 20 -15.94 0.73 -19.05
N ASN A 21 -14.99 0.43 -18.16
CA ASN A 21 -13.97 -0.61 -18.29
C ASN A 21 -14.36 -1.90 -17.53
N GLY A 22 -13.50 -2.92 -17.59
CA GLY A 22 -13.66 -4.20 -16.88
C GLY A 22 -14.56 -5.20 -17.62
N TYR A 23 -14.78 -6.38 -17.03
CA TYR A 23 -15.61 -7.42 -17.64
C TYR A 23 -17.10 -7.04 -17.62
N LYS A 24 -17.79 -7.16 -18.77
CA LYS A 24 -19.18 -6.72 -18.93
C LYS A 24 -20.12 -7.87 -19.29
N ASP A 25 -21.16 -8.05 -18.48
CA ASP A 25 -22.27 -8.96 -18.78
C ASP A 25 -23.42 -8.23 -19.51
N ALA A 26 -24.43 -8.98 -19.95
CA ALA A 26 -25.59 -8.40 -20.63
C ALA A 26 -26.33 -7.36 -19.77
N LYS A 27 -26.43 -7.60 -18.45
CA LYS A 27 -27.08 -6.67 -17.52
C LYS A 27 -26.31 -5.35 -17.40
N PHE A 28 -24.98 -5.41 -17.41
CA PHE A 28 -24.11 -4.24 -17.44
C PHE A 28 -24.38 -3.42 -18.71
N MET A 29 -24.39 -4.07 -19.88
CA MET A 29 -24.67 -3.38 -21.15
C MET A 29 -26.03 -2.68 -21.12
N GLU A 30 -27.10 -3.40 -20.76
CA GLU A 30 -28.44 -2.82 -20.67
C GLU A 30 -28.49 -1.63 -19.70
N THR A 31 -27.84 -1.75 -18.54
CA THR A 31 -27.77 -0.67 -17.54
C THR A 31 -27.05 0.56 -18.10
N ALA A 32 -25.88 0.37 -18.73
CA ALA A 32 -25.10 1.47 -19.31
C ALA A 32 -25.84 2.14 -20.48
N LEU A 33 -26.51 1.38 -21.35
CA LEU A 33 -27.31 1.93 -22.44
C LEU A 33 -28.52 2.73 -21.94
N ILE A 34 -29.27 2.22 -20.96
CA ILE A 34 -30.41 2.96 -20.38
C ILE A 34 -29.92 4.25 -19.72
N ALA A 35 -28.81 4.19 -18.98
CA ALA A 35 -28.26 5.34 -18.29
C ALA A 35 -27.77 6.46 -19.22
N ARG A 36 -27.54 6.20 -20.52
CA ARG A 36 -27.29 7.26 -21.51
C ARG A 36 -28.48 8.20 -21.71
N GLN A 37 -29.67 7.80 -21.29
CA GLN A 37 -30.87 8.66 -21.33
C GLN A 37 -30.91 9.68 -20.18
N PHE A 38 -29.94 9.66 -19.26
CA PHE A 38 -29.91 10.55 -18.09
C PHE A 38 -29.04 11.81 -18.32
N ASP A 39 -28.98 12.29 -19.57
CA ASP A 39 -28.11 13.41 -19.96
C ASP A 39 -26.65 13.19 -19.51
N LYS A 40 -26.08 12.02 -19.81
CA LYS A 40 -24.69 11.67 -19.47
C LYS A 40 -23.98 11.07 -20.67
N THR A 41 -22.69 11.36 -20.81
CA THR A 41 -21.87 10.73 -21.85
C THR A 41 -21.29 9.42 -21.30
N ILE A 42 -21.92 8.29 -21.62
CA ILE A 42 -21.45 6.97 -21.17
C ILE A 42 -20.83 6.21 -22.34
N VAL A 43 -19.52 5.96 -22.26
CA VAL A 43 -18.75 5.21 -23.25
C VAL A 43 -18.51 3.79 -22.73
N ILE A 44 -18.92 2.79 -23.50
CA ILE A 44 -18.68 1.37 -23.21
C ILE A 44 -17.42 0.92 -23.94
N VAL A 45 -16.31 0.74 -23.21
CA VAL A 45 -15.04 0.32 -23.80
C VAL A 45 -15.04 -1.18 -24.00
N LEU A 46 -14.97 -1.64 -25.25
CA LEU A 46 -14.83 -3.05 -25.59
C LEU A 46 -13.42 -3.52 -25.21
N GLU A 47 -13.34 -4.45 -24.27
CA GLU A 47 -12.08 -5.06 -23.83
C GLU A 47 -11.92 -6.49 -24.33
N ARG A 48 -13.00 -7.06 -24.87
CA ARG A 48 -13.06 -8.38 -25.50
C ARG A 48 -13.98 -8.33 -26.70
N ILE A 49 -13.67 -9.11 -27.74
CA ILE A 49 -14.42 -9.07 -29.00
C ILE A 49 -15.88 -9.50 -28.81
N GLU A 50 -16.16 -10.42 -27.88
CA GLU A 50 -17.51 -10.90 -27.61
C GLU A 50 -18.41 -9.83 -26.97
N GLU A 51 -17.83 -8.79 -26.36
CA GLU A 51 -18.60 -7.68 -25.79
C GLU A 51 -19.31 -6.86 -26.87
N LEU A 52 -18.80 -6.86 -28.12
CA LEU A 52 -19.50 -6.23 -29.25
C LEU A 52 -20.87 -6.87 -29.48
N ASP A 53 -20.94 -8.20 -29.45
CA ASP A 53 -22.21 -8.91 -29.62
C ASP A 53 -23.21 -8.61 -28.50
N LEU A 54 -22.72 -8.47 -27.26
CA LEU A 54 -23.56 -8.08 -26.13
C LEU A 54 -24.10 -6.66 -26.28
N ALA A 55 -23.24 -5.71 -26.69
CA ALA A 55 -23.62 -4.33 -26.90
C ALA A 55 -24.65 -4.18 -28.05
N LEU A 56 -24.44 -4.87 -29.17
CA LEU A 56 -25.37 -4.87 -30.31
C LEU A 56 -26.72 -5.49 -29.95
N LYS A 57 -26.74 -6.64 -29.26
CA LYS A 57 -27.99 -7.27 -28.79
C LYS A 57 -28.75 -6.38 -27.80
N ALA A 58 -28.05 -5.75 -26.86
CA ALA A 58 -28.67 -4.82 -25.92
C ALA A 58 -29.23 -3.58 -26.64
N SER A 59 -28.49 -3.07 -27.63
CA SER A 59 -28.94 -1.95 -28.47
C SER A 59 -30.22 -2.28 -29.23
N GLU A 60 -30.27 -3.42 -29.93
CA GLU A 60 -31.45 -3.86 -30.67
C GLU A 60 -32.65 -4.07 -29.74
N LYS A 61 -32.44 -4.71 -28.58
CA LYS A 61 -33.49 -4.97 -27.59
C LYS A 61 -34.09 -3.68 -27.02
N LEU A 62 -33.25 -2.68 -26.74
CA LEU A 62 -33.67 -1.43 -26.08
C LEU A 62 -34.02 -0.30 -27.07
N GLY A 63 -33.63 -0.43 -28.34
CA GLY A 63 -33.77 0.64 -29.33
C GLY A 63 -32.87 1.85 -29.07
N ILE A 64 -31.79 1.67 -28.29
CA ILE A 64 -30.84 2.74 -27.92
C ILE A 64 -29.52 2.47 -28.63
N LYS A 65 -28.97 3.45 -29.36
CA LYS A 65 -27.62 3.35 -29.92
C LYS A 65 -26.57 3.44 -28.81
N PRO A 66 -25.60 2.50 -28.75
CA PRO A 66 -24.50 2.58 -27.79
C PRO A 66 -23.48 3.63 -28.23
N MET A 67 -22.68 4.11 -27.28
CA MET A 67 -21.41 4.77 -27.57
C MET A 67 -20.30 3.85 -27.11
N LEU A 68 -19.48 3.43 -28.06
CA LEU A 68 -18.48 2.40 -27.89
C LEU A 68 -17.09 3.01 -27.91
N GLY A 69 -16.20 2.44 -27.10
CA GLY A 69 -14.77 2.58 -27.23
C GLY A 69 -14.12 1.23 -27.51
N VAL A 70 -12.87 1.21 -27.91
CA VAL A 70 -12.05 -0.01 -27.98
C VAL A 70 -10.80 0.17 -27.13
N ARG A 71 -10.49 -0.81 -26.29
CA ARG A 71 -9.20 -0.88 -25.60
C ARG A 71 -8.21 -1.59 -26.50
N ALA A 72 -7.14 -0.93 -26.93
CA ALA A 72 -6.11 -1.54 -27.76
C ALA A 72 -5.03 -2.23 -26.92
N ARG A 73 -4.63 -3.44 -27.33
CA ARG A 73 -3.37 -4.04 -26.89
C ARG A 73 -2.24 -3.47 -27.73
N LEU A 74 -1.34 -2.75 -27.06
CA LEU A 74 -0.16 -2.17 -27.70
C LEU A 74 0.99 -3.18 -27.72
N SER A 75 1.89 -3.03 -28.69
CA SER A 75 3.17 -3.73 -28.72
C SER A 75 4.13 -3.19 -27.63
N ALA A 76 4.02 -1.90 -27.30
CA ALA A 76 4.79 -1.27 -26.23
C ALA A 76 4.38 -1.81 -24.85
N LYS A 77 5.38 -2.18 -24.03
CA LYS A 77 5.20 -2.63 -22.64
C LYS A 77 5.55 -1.53 -21.64
N GLY A 78 4.91 -1.57 -20.46
CA GLY A 78 5.36 -0.84 -19.28
C GLY A 78 6.67 -1.42 -18.70
N ILE A 79 7.23 -0.72 -17.72
CA ILE A 79 8.40 -1.18 -16.93
C ILE A 79 7.93 -1.33 -15.47
N GLY A 80 8.54 -2.26 -14.72
CA GLY A 80 8.32 -2.41 -13.28
C GLY A 80 7.22 -3.41 -12.91
N LYS A 81 6.73 -3.32 -11.66
CA LYS A 81 5.82 -4.30 -11.03
C LYS A 81 4.47 -4.46 -11.76
N TRP A 82 4.09 -3.49 -12.59
CA TRP A 82 2.83 -3.50 -13.35
C TRP A 82 2.98 -3.75 -14.86
N ALA A 83 4.15 -4.18 -15.33
CA ALA A 83 4.42 -4.37 -16.75
C ALA A 83 3.44 -5.32 -17.46
N ASP A 84 2.92 -6.33 -16.76
CA ASP A 84 1.95 -7.31 -17.29
C ASP A 84 0.53 -6.75 -17.48
N SER A 85 0.27 -5.54 -16.97
CA SER A 85 -1.01 -4.84 -17.18
C SER A 85 -1.13 -4.23 -18.59
N GLY A 86 -0.01 -4.17 -19.34
CA GLY A 86 0.07 -3.69 -20.72
C GLY A 86 0.77 -4.70 -21.65
N GLY A 87 0.93 -4.32 -22.93
CA GLY A 87 1.56 -5.17 -23.94
C GLY A 87 0.65 -6.24 -24.56
N GLU A 88 1.20 -7.04 -25.48
CA GLU A 88 0.46 -8.07 -26.24
C GLU A 88 -0.18 -9.17 -25.37
N GLN A 89 0.41 -9.47 -24.21
CA GLN A 89 -0.05 -10.50 -23.26
C GLN A 89 -1.04 -9.95 -22.22
N ALA A 90 -1.42 -8.67 -22.31
CA ALA A 90 -2.33 -8.06 -21.35
C ALA A 90 -3.68 -8.81 -21.29
N LYS A 91 -4.19 -8.97 -20.06
CA LYS A 91 -5.47 -9.65 -19.79
C LYS A 91 -6.66 -9.04 -20.54
N PHE A 92 -6.63 -7.73 -20.78
CA PHE A 92 -7.71 -6.96 -21.38
C PHE A 92 -7.25 -6.26 -22.66
N GLY A 93 -8.21 -5.91 -23.50
CA GLY A 93 -7.98 -5.22 -24.75
C GLY A 93 -8.01 -6.14 -25.96
N LEU A 94 -8.23 -5.51 -27.11
CA LEU A 94 -8.31 -6.14 -28.42
C LEU A 94 -6.96 -6.03 -29.12
N ASN A 95 -6.57 -7.10 -29.81
CA ASN A 95 -5.49 -7.01 -30.78
C ASN A 95 -5.94 -6.27 -32.05
N MET A 96 -5.00 -5.93 -32.94
CA MET A 96 -5.31 -5.14 -34.14
C MET A 96 -6.33 -5.81 -35.07
N ALA A 97 -6.28 -7.14 -35.22
CA ALA A 97 -7.23 -7.87 -36.07
C ALA A 97 -8.65 -7.84 -35.49
N GLU A 98 -8.78 -7.95 -34.17
CA GLU A 98 -10.05 -7.80 -33.46
C GLU A 98 -10.60 -6.37 -33.58
N ILE A 99 -9.74 -5.34 -33.48
CA ILE A 99 -10.15 -3.94 -33.69
C ILE A 99 -10.70 -3.74 -35.10
N VAL A 100 -10.00 -4.23 -36.13
CA VAL A 100 -10.48 -4.20 -37.52
C VAL A 100 -11.84 -4.89 -37.64
N THR A 101 -11.99 -6.07 -37.02
CA THR A 101 -13.26 -6.81 -36.99
C THR A 101 -14.38 -5.98 -36.34
N VAL A 102 -14.10 -5.23 -35.27
CA VAL A 102 -15.10 -4.33 -34.66
C VAL A 102 -15.56 -3.26 -35.66
N VAL A 103 -14.61 -2.61 -36.35
CA VAL A 103 -14.92 -1.58 -37.35
C VAL A 103 -15.76 -2.15 -38.48
N ASP A 104 -15.36 -3.28 -39.06
CA ASP A 104 -16.08 -3.90 -40.17
C ASP A 104 -17.51 -4.28 -39.78
N ARG A 105 -17.69 -4.89 -38.59
CA ARG A 105 -19.03 -5.28 -38.10
C ARG A 105 -19.93 -4.09 -37.77
N LEU A 106 -19.36 -2.97 -37.33
CA LEU A 106 -20.12 -1.73 -37.14
C LEU A 106 -20.48 -1.09 -38.49
N ALA A 107 -19.58 -1.16 -39.48
CA ALA A 107 -19.83 -0.68 -40.84
C ALA A 107 -20.97 -1.44 -41.53
N GLU A 108 -20.99 -2.77 -41.43
CA GLU A 108 -22.06 -3.63 -41.95
C GLU A 108 -23.46 -3.30 -41.42
N ARG A 109 -23.54 -2.57 -40.30
CA ARG A 109 -24.78 -2.21 -39.60
C ARG A 109 -25.07 -0.72 -39.63
N ASP A 110 -24.30 0.08 -40.37
CA ASP A 110 -24.39 1.54 -40.39
C ASP A 110 -24.26 2.16 -38.97
N MET A 111 -23.35 1.60 -38.15
CA MET A 111 -23.11 1.98 -36.75
C MET A 111 -21.69 2.49 -36.48
N LEU A 112 -20.91 2.87 -37.50
CA LEU A 112 -19.57 3.46 -37.30
C LEU A 112 -19.59 4.76 -36.49
N ASP A 113 -20.72 5.46 -36.47
CA ASP A 113 -20.98 6.63 -35.62
C ASP A 113 -20.94 6.30 -34.13
N CYS A 114 -21.15 5.03 -33.76
CA CYS A 114 -21.15 4.58 -32.38
C CYS A 114 -19.72 4.41 -31.82
N LEU A 115 -18.70 4.19 -32.65
CA LEU A 115 -17.32 4.04 -32.20
C LEU A 115 -16.69 5.43 -31.98
N ARG A 116 -16.52 5.82 -30.72
CA ARG A 116 -16.17 7.20 -30.31
C ARG A 116 -14.86 7.33 -29.53
N LEU A 117 -14.30 6.25 -29.01
CA LEU A 117 -13.15 6.31 -28.09
C LEU A 117 -12.11 5.22 -28.38
N LEU A 118 -10.83 5.62 -28.42
CA LEU A 118 -9.71 4.69 -28.31
C LEU A 118 -9.15 4.77 -26.90
N HIS A 119 -9.04 3.63 -26.22
CA HIS A 119 -8.45 3.52 -24.89
C HIS A 119 -7.19 2.66 -24.96
N PHE A 120 -6.17 3.00 -24.15
CA PHE A 120 -5.08 2.09 -23.83
C PHE A 120 -4.63 2.32 -22.38
N HIS A 121 -3.97 1.32 -21.81
CA HIS A 121 -3.46 1.42 -20.44
C HIS A 121 -2.14 0.65 -20.32
N ILE A 122 -1.11 1.34 -19.84
CA ILE A 122 0.27 0.80 -19.73
C ILE A 122 0.51 0.14 -18.36
N GLY A 123 -0.33 0.45 -17.37
CA GLY A 123 -0.20 0.03 -15.98
C GLY A 123 -0.27 1.23 -15.02
N SER A 124 -0.37 0.94 -13.72
CA SER A 124 -0.27 1.96 -12.67
C SER A 124 1.20 2.36 -12.47
N GLN A 125 1.44 3.58 -11.94
CA GLN A 125 2.75 4.03 -11.44
C GLN A 125 3.89 3.77 -12.44
N VAL A 126 3.76 4.33 -13.64
CA VAL A 126 4.78 4.27 -14.69
C VAL A 126 5.91 5.21 -14.29
N SER A 127 7.03 4.69 -13.79
CA SER A 127 8.13 5.50 -13.24
C SER A 127 8.99 6.21 -14.30
N SER A 128 8.96 5.75 -15.55
CA SER A 128 9.73 6.32 -16.66
C SER A 128 8.83 6.89 -17.74
N ILE A 129 9.18 8.08 -18.26
CA ILE A 129 8.43 8.71 -19.36
C ILE A 129 8.59 7.98 -20.71
N ILE A 130 9.69 7.23 -20.89
CA ILE A 130 10.04 6.60 -22.17
C ILE A 130 9.00 5.55 -22.62
N PRO A 131 8.56 4.60 -21.77
CA PRO A 131 7.47 3.68 -22.08
C PRO A 131 6.18 4.39 -22.54
N LEU A 132 5.81 5.48 -21.87
CA LEU A 132 4.63 6.28 -22.24
C LEU A 132 4.79 6.85 -23.66
N LYS A 133 5.94 7.45 -23.98
CA LYS A 133 6.23 7.98 -25.33
C LYS A 133 6.10 6.91 -26.41
N ASN A 134 6.58 5.71 -26.15
CA ASN A 134 6.50 4.60 -27.10
C ASN A 134 5.05 4.13 -27.31
N ALA A 135 4.28 3.97 -26.22
CA ALA A 135 2.87 3.62 -26.28
C ALA A 135 2.04 4.69 -27.00
N LEU A 136 2.29 5.98 -26.74
CA LEU A 136 1.63 7.09 -27.42
C LEU A 136 1.87 7.09 -28.93
N ARG A 137 3.11 6.80 -29.37
CA ARG A 137 3.42 6.70 -30.81
C ARG A 137 2.58 5.63 -31.49
N GLU A 138 2.38 4.48 -30.85
CA GLU A 138 1.54 3.42 -31.39
C GLU A 138 0.05 3.78 -31.34
N ALA A 139 -0.44 4.19 -30.16
CA ALA A 139 -1.85 4.52 -29.94
C ALA A 139 -2.36 5.65 -30.85
N THR A 140 -1.54 6.68 -31.06
CA THR A 140 -1.89 7.80 -31.96
C THR A 140 -2.05 7.35 -33.41
N GLN A 141 -1.23 6.41 -33.89
CA GLN A 141 -1.40 5.83 -35.23
C GLN A 141 -2.71 5.03 -35.31
N ILE A 142 -3.01 4.18 -34.32
CA ILE A 142 -4.27 3.42 -34.26
C ILE A 142 -5.47 4.38 -34.33
N TYR A 143 -5.45 5.47 -33.55
CA TYR A 143 -6.51 6.47 -33.57
C TYR A 143 -6.71 7.07 -34.97
N THR A 144 -5.62 7.46 -35.64
CA THR A 144 -5.71 8.06 -36.98
C THR A 144 -6.20 7.06 -38.04
N GLU A 145 -5.82 5.78 -37.93
CA GLU A 145 -6.30 4.73 -38.82
C GLU A 145 -7.79 4.45 -38.60
N LEU A 146 -8.28 4.39 -37.35
CA LEU A 146 -9.71 4.25 -37.05
C LEU A 146 -10.54 5.38 -37.69
N ARG A 147 -10.07 6.64 -37.63
CA ARG A 147 -10.71 7.77 -38.34
C ARG A 147 -10.70 7.55 -39.85
N ARG A 148 -9.59 7.09 -40.43
CA ARG A 148 -9.48 6.81 -41.88
C ARG A 148 -10.40 5.68 -42.35
N MET A 149 -10.64 4.69 -41.50
CA MET A 149 -11.60 3.61 -41.74
C MET A 149 -13.07 4.08 -41.61
N GLY A 150 -13.31 5.34 -41.25
CA GLY A 150 -14.64 5.95 -41.20
C GLY A 150 -15.31 5.94 -39.81
N ALA A 151 -14.61 5.48 -38.77
CA ALA A 151 -15.13 5.59 -37.40
C ALA A 151 -15.21 7.06 -36.98
N GLU A 152 -16.27 7.40 -36.25
CA GLU A 152 -16.51 8.79 -35.85
C GLU A 152 -15.51 9.28 -34.79
N MET A 153 -15.07 8.40 -33.90
CA MET A 153 -14.13 8.66 -32.81
C MET A 153 -14.47 9.98 -32.06
N GLY A 154 -13.47 10.58 -31.39
CA GLY A 154 -13.64 11.85 -30.69
C GLY A 154 -12.94 11.90 -29.33
N TYR A 155 -12.60 10.73 -28.78
CA TYR A 155 -11.83 10.63 -27.54
C TYR A 155 -10.60 9.74 -27.74
N LEU A 156 -9.47 10.19 -27.21
CA LEU A 156 -8.31 9.36 -26.95
C LEU A 156 -8.10 9.31 -25.44
N ASP A 157 -8.29 8.14 -24.87
CA ASP A 157 -8.08 7.86 -23.46
C ASP A 157 -6.73 7.15 -23.26
N VAL A 158 -5.82 7.82 -22.56
CA VAL A 158 -4.48 7.30 -22.28
C VAL A 158 -4.44 6.42 -21.03
N GLY A 159 -5.59 6.22 -20.39
CA GLY A 159 -5.74 5.47 -19.14
C GLY A 159 -5.01 6.13 -17.98
N GLY A 160 -4.76 5.33 -16.94
CA GLY A 160 -3.90 5.73 -15.82
C GLY A 160 -2.40 5.59 -16.13
N GLY A 161 -1.59 5.69 -15.08
CA GLY A 161 -0.13 5.46 -15.15
C GLY A 161 0.71 6.66 -14.77
N LEU A 162 0.12 7.87 -14.71
CA LEU A 162 0.75 9.04 -14.12
C LEU A 162 1.16 8.71 -12.67
N ALA A 163 2.47 8.61 -12.47
CA ALA A 163 3.06 8.15 -11.21
C ALA A 163 3.05 9.25 -10.14
N VAL A 164 3.18 8.81 -8.89
CA VAL A 164 3.43 9.64 -7.71
C VAL A 164 4.87 9.43 -7.28
N ASP A 165 5.54 10.52 -6.89
CA ASP A 165 6.89 10.47 -6.36
C ASP A 165 6.82 10.21 -4.86
N TYR A 166 6.89 8.94 -4.45
CA TYR A 166 6.77 8.54 -3.04
C TYR A 166 8.08 8.75 -2.28
N ASP A 167 9.23 8.56 -2.92
CA ASP A 167 10.56 8.66 -2.28
C ASP A 167 11.23 10.04 -2.44
N GLY A 168 10.75 10.88 -3.35
CA GLY A 168 11.28 12.23 -3.59
C GLY A 168 12.56 12.27 -4.43
N SER A 169 13.01 11.13 -4.94
CA SER A 169 14.28 10.99 -5.69
C SER A 169 14.18 11.54 -7.11
N LYS A 170 12.96 11.63 -7.68
CA LYS A 170 12.71 12.02 -9.08
C LYS A 170 13.48 11.15 -10.09
N THR A 171 13.64 9.87 -9.77
CA THR A 171 14.27 8.86 -10.62
C THR A 171 13.23 7.92 -11.24
N ASP A 172 13.66 7.03 -12.13
CA ASP A 172 12.81 5.96 -12.67
C ASP A 172 12.67 4.75 -11.73
N PHE A 173 13.08 4.90 -10.47
CA PHE A 173 12.83 3.91 -9.42
C PHE A 173 11.33 3.68 -9.23
N HIS A 174 10.95 2.46 -8.83
CA HIS A 174 9.55 2.03 -8.81
C HIS A 174 8.66 2.83 -7.83
N ALA A 175 9.24 3.39 -6.76
CA ALA A 175 8.56 4.28 -5.82
C ALA A 175 8.59 5.77 -6.24
N SER A 176 9.13 6.07 -7.43
CA SER A 176 9.36 7.44 -7.93
C SER A 176 8.88 7.59 -9.38
N LYS A 177 9.13 8.78 -9.95
CA LYS A 177 9.07 9.03 -11.39
C LYS A 177 10.15 10.00 -11.87
N ASN A 178 10.63 9.80 -13.10
CA ASN A 178 11.66 10.64 -13.72
C ASN A 178 11.11 11.81 -14.56
N TYR A 179 9.83 12.14 -14.38
CA TYR A 179 9.11 13.19 -15.12
C TYR A 179 8.12 13.90 -14.20
N ASP A 180 7.72 15.11 -14.59
CA ASP A 180 6.65 15.84 -13.90
C ASP A 180 5.33 15.77 -14.65
N THR A 181 4.27 16.27 -14.01
CA THR A 181 2.92 16.28 -14.61
C THR A 181 2.85 17.11 -15.89
N GLN A 182 3.70 18.13 -16.01
CA GLN A 182 3.70 19.02 -17.16
C GLN A 182 4.38 18.36 -18.37
N GLU A 183 5.49 17.66 -18.18
CA GLU A 183 6.13 16.82 -19.21
C GLU A 183 5.16 15.72 -19.68
N TYR A 184 4.52 15.00 -18.74
CA TYR A 184 3.51 13.99 -19.06
C TYR A 184 2.41 14.55 -19.97
N ALA A 185 1.85 15.72 -19.62
CA ALA A 185 0.81 16.37 -20.41
C ALA A 185 1.34 16.81 -21.80
N TYR A 186 2.52 17.41 -21.86
CA TYR A 186 3.12 17.85 -23.13
C TYR A 186 3.37 16.68 -24.08
N ASP A 187 3.87 15.56 -23.58
CA ASP A 187 4.18 14.40 -24.40
C ASP A 187 2.92 13.79 -25.03
N ILE A 188 1.82 13.72 -24.28
CA ILE A 188 0.53 13.26 -24.79
C ILE A 188 -0.01 14.21 -25.87
N VAL A 189 -0.09 15.49 -25.54
CA VAL A 189 -0.65 16.52 -26.44
C VAL A 189 0.16 16.60 -27.73
N SER A 190 1.50 16.64 -27.62
CA SER A 190 2.39 16.76 -28.77
C SER A 190 2.32 15.55 -29.69
N ALA A 191 2.36 14.33 -29.13
CA ALA A 191 2.32 13.10 -29.93
C ALA A 191 1.01 12.98 -30.71
N LEU A 192 -0.12 13.29 -30.06
CA LEU A 192 -1.43 13.27 -30.68
C LEU A 192 -1.57 14.32 -31.78
N GLN A 193 -1.17 15.56 -31.48
CA GLN A 193 -1.26 16.66 -32.42
C GLN A 193 -0.41 16.41 -33.69
N GLU A 194 0.81 15.89 -33.53
CA GLU A 194 1.65 15.53 -34.67
C GLU A 194 0.99 14.47 -35.56
N ALA A 195 0.47 13.40 -34.95
CA ALA A 195 -0.19 12.31 -35.65
C ALA A 195 -1.46 12.78 -36.39
N CYS A 196 -2.34 13.52 -35.71
CA CYS A 196 -3.59 14.04 -36.30
C CYS A 196 -3.32 15.00 -37.46
N ARG A 197 -2.37 15.93 -37.32
CA ARG A 197 -2.00 16.86 -38.39
C ARG A 197 -1.42 16.14 -39.60
N LYS A 198 -0.51 15.18 -39.38
CA LYS A 198 0.07 14.37 -40.45
C LYS A 198 -0.99 13.53 -41.18
N ALA A 199 -1.97 13.02 -40.44
CA ALA A 199 -3.05 12.23 -41.00
C ALA A 199 -4.19 13.07 -41.60
N ASN A 200 -4.18 14.39 -41.39
CA ASN A 200 -5.25 15.32 -41.75
C ASN A 200 -6.62 14.91 -41.17
N VAL A 201 -6.63 14.54 -39.88
CA VAL A 201 -7.86 14.22 -39.13
C VAL A 201 -8.03 15.19 -37.95
N PRO A 202 -9.27 15.44 -37.47
CA PRO A 202 -9.49 16.26 -36.29
C PRO A 202 -8.78 15.73 -35.05
N GLU A 203 -8.32 16.63 -34.19
CA GLU A 203 -7.75 16.30 -32.88
C GLU A 203 -8.89 15.88 -31.92
N PRO A 204 -8.79 14.74 -31.19
CA PRO A 204 -9.80 14.32 -30.21
C PRO A 204 -9.68 15.08 -28.89
N ASN A 205 -10.72 14.93 -28.06
CA ASN A 205 -10.61 15.17 -26.63
C ASN A 205 -9.66 14.14 -26.00
N ILE A 206 -8.75 14.61 -25.14
CA ILE A 206 -7.84 13.75 -24.39
C ILE A 206 -8.47 13.40 -23.04
N VAL A 207 -8.45 12.13 -22.67
CA VAL A 207 -8.84 11.65 -21.34
C VAL A 207 -7.64 10.98 -20.68
N SER A 208 -7.46 11.20 -19.38
CA SER A 208 -6.49 10.52 -18.54
C SER A 208 -7.17 10.05 -17.26
N GLU A 209 -6.99 8.77 -16.92
CA GLU A 209 -7.57 8.12 -15.74
C GLU A 209 -6.55 8.09 -14.59
N SER A 210 -5.92 9.25 -14.30
CA SER A 210 -4.81 9.40 -13.35
C SER A 210 -5.21 9.34 -11.87
N GLY A 211 -5.95 8.29 -11.47
CA GLY A 211 -6.53 8.14 -10.13
C GLY A 211 -5.51 8.23 -9.00
N ARG A 212 -4.40 7.48 -9.07
CA ARG A 212 -3.33 7.51 -8.07
C ARG A 212 -2.75 8.92 -7.87
N SER A 213 -2.51 9.64 -8.97
CA SER A 213 -1.95 11.00 -8.91
C SER A 213 -2.90 12.01 -8.25
N VAL A 214 -4.21 11.82 -8.39
CA VAL A 214 -5.21 12.70 -7.76
C VAL A 214 -5.38 12.34 -6.27
N ALA A 215 -5.45 11.04 -5.97
CA ALA A 215 -5.88 10.57 -4.66
C ALA A 215 -4.73 10.46 -3.63
N ALA A 216 -3.49 10.15 -4.06
CA ALA A 216 -2.42 9.78 -3.11
C ALA A 216 -2.16 10.84 -2.02
N TYR A 217 -2.12 12.12 -2.37
CA TYR A 217 -1.74 13.21 -1.47
C TYR A 217 -2.82 13.63 -0.46
N GLN A 218 -4.04 13.10 -0.57
CA GLN A 218 -5.18 13.60 0.20
C GLN A 218 -5.31 13.00 1.61
N SER A 219 -4.61 11.91 1.91
CA SER A 219 -4.75 11.15 3.15
C SER A 219 -3.42 10.96 3.87
N VAL A 220 -3.46 11.06 5.20
CA VAL A 220 -2.34 10.87 6.12
C VAL A 220 -2.83 10.02 7.28
N LEU A 221 -2.15 8.90 7.54
CA LEU A 221 -2.44 8.05 8.69
C LEU A 221 -1.58 8.49 9.86
N CYS A 222 -2.21 8.89 10.97
CA CYS A 222 -1.53 9.22 12.22
C CYS A 222 -1.70 8.08 13.23
N PHE A 223 -0.63 7.68 13.89
CA PHE A 223 -0.65 6.61 14.89
C PHE A 223 0.33 6.88 16.03
N SER A 224 -0.01 6.41 17.23
CA SER A 224 0.86 6.49 18.41
C SER A 224 1.84 5.32 18.47
N VAL A 225 3.00 5.53 19.08
CA VAL A 225 3.92 4.47 19.48
C VAL A 225 3.61 4.12 20.93
N LEU A 226 3.19 2.88 21.15
CA LEU A 226 2.74 2.37 22.44
C LEU A 226 3.89 1.85 23.32
N GLY A 227 4.99 1.47 22.68
CA GLY A 227 6.15 0.95 23.37
C GLY A 227 7.31 0.68 22.44
N THR A 228 8.46 0.43 23.04
CA THR A 228 9.69 0.13 22.30
C THR A 228 10.34 -1.11 22.89
N ASN A 229 10.78 -2.03 22.05
CA ASN A 229 11.72 -3.06 22.45
C ASN A 229 13.13 -2.56 22.20
N GLU A 230 13.74 -1.96 23.23
CA GLU A 230 15.16 -1.65 23.22
C GLU A 230 15.90 -2.75 23.97
N THR A 231 16.80 -3.44 23.29
CA THR A 231 17.63 -4.46 23.92
C THR A 231 18.71 -3.80 24.77
N ARG A 232 18.36 -3.41 26.01
CA ARG A 232 19.29 -2.82 26.97
C ARG A 232 19.79 -3.89 27.95
N TYR A 233 21.05 -4.31 27.78
CA TYR A 233 21.74 -5.14 28.75
C TYR A 233 22.60 -4.29 29.69
N PRO A 234 22.78 -4.69 30.96
CA PRO A 234 23.80 -4.10 31.82
C PRO A 234 25.18 -4.18 31.19
N GLU A 235 26.08 -3.26 31.57
CA GLU A 235 27.48 -3.28 31.13
C GLU A 235 28.13 -4.67 31.34
N PRO A 236 28.87 -5.20 30.35
CA PRO A 236 29.53 -6.50 30.46
C PRO A 236 30.50 -6.56 31.65
N THR A 237 30.28 -7.53 32.53
CA THR A 237 31.26 -7.89 33.56
C THR A 237 32.13 -9.06 33.11
N PRO A 238 33.40 -9.16 33.56
CA PRO A 238 34.24 -10.30 33.24
C PRO A 238 33.61 -11.62 33.72
N PRO A 239 33.49 -12.65 32.85
CA PRO A 239 33.03 -13.97 33.26
C PRO A 239 33.95 -14.55 34.35
N PRO A 240 33.41 -15.34 35.30
CA PRO A 240 34.21 -16.07 36.28
C PRO A 240 35.30 -16.95 35.65
N ALA A 241 36.37 -17.22 36.40
CA ALA A 241 37.50 -18.02 35.89
C ALA A 241 37.14 -19.49 35.58
N ASP A 242 36.09 -20.01 36.20
CA ASP A 242 35.51 -21.33 35.99
C ASP A 242 34.39 -21.34 34.92
N ALA A 243 34.01 -20.18 34.38
CA ALA A 243 33.03 -20.10 33.31
C ALA A 243 33.51 -20.82 32.04
N HIS A 244 32.55 -21.31 31.25
CA HIS A 244 32.83 -21.97 29.98
C HIS A 244 33.67 -21.06 29.07
N SER A 245 34.61 -21.62 28.31
CA SER A 245 35.52 -20.89 27.41
C SER A 245 34.77 -19.93 26.48
N VAL A 246 33.64 -20.37 25.92
CA VAL A 246 32.79 -19.55 25.02
C VAL A 246 32.39 -18.19 25.60
N LEU A 247 32.12 -18.09 26.91
CA LEU A 247 31.76 -16.83 27.56
C LEU A 247 32.97 -15.90 27.67
N ARG A 248 34.14 -16.46 28.00
CA ARG A 248 35.40 -15.71 28.06
C ARG A 248 35.82 -15.24 26.69
N ASN A 249 35.69 -16.08 25.67
CA ASN A 249 35.95 -15.73 24.28
C ASN A 249 35.06 -14.56 23.84
N LEU A 250 33.74 -14.62 24.08
CA LEU A 250 32.83 -13.50 23.78
C LEU A 250 33.21 -12.21 24.50
N TYR A 251 33.60 -12.30 25.78
CA TYR A 251 34.04 -11.13 26.56
C TYR A 251 35.35 -10.53 26.02
N ASP A 252 36.31 -11.38 25.65
CA ASP A 252 37.59 -10.96 25.08
C ASP A 252 37.40 -10.36 23.68
N THR A 253 36.54 -10.94 22.84
CA THR A 253 36.11 -10.36 21.56
C THR A 253 35.51 -8.97 21.78
N TRP A 254 34.52 -8.84 22.67
CA TRP A 254 33.89 -7.55 22.99
C TRP A 254 34.94 -6.49 23.39
N LYS A 255 35.86 -6.85 24.28
CA LYS A 255 36.93 -5.95 24.75
C LYS A 255 37.89 -5.54 23.62
N GLY A 256 38.15 -6.45 22.69
CA GLY A 256 39.09 -6.31 21.58
C GLY A 256 38.59 -5.56 20.34
N ILE A 257 37.28 -5.29 20.21
CA ILE A 257 36.69 -4.57 19.07
C ILE A 257 37.31 -3.18 18.88
N LYS A 258 37.79 -2.91 17.66
CA LYS A 258 38.37 -1.65 17.16
C LYS A 258 37.94 -1.44 15.70
N PRO A 259 38.05 -0.21 15.12
CA PRO A 259 37.68 0.05 13.73
C PRO A 259 38.28 -0.92 12.69
N LYS A 260 39.54 -1.34 12.89
CA LYS A 260 40.29 -2.15 11.93
C LYS A 260 39.94 -3.64 11.93
N ASN A 261 39.22 -4.15 12.93
CA ASN A 261 38.90 -5.57 13.08
C ASN A 261 37.40 -5.82 13.31
N VAL A 262 36.53 -4.87 12.94
CA VAL A 262 35.08 -4.99 13.16
C VAL A 262 34.46 -6.21 12.47
N GLN A 263 34.92 -6.58 11.26
CA GLN A 263 34.42 -7.75 10.54
C GLN A 263 34.84 -9.05 11.21
N GLU A 264 36.14 -9.20 11.52
CA GLU A 264 36.67 -10.35 12.26
C GLU A 264 35.96 -10.52 13.61
N SER A 265 35.81 -9.42 14.36
CA SER A 265 35.12 -9.45 15.65
C SER A 265 33.63 -9.80 15.52
N TRP A 266 32.99 -9.44 14.40
CA TRP A 266 31.60 -9.82 14.13
C TRP A 266 31.50 -11.32 13.85
N HIS A 267 32.37 -11.87 13.01
CA HIS A 267 32.42 -13.31 12.72
C HIS A 267 32.67 -14.12 13.98
N ASP A 268 33.63 -13.71 14.81
CA ASP A 268 33.93 -14.35 16.10
C ASP A 268 32.72 -14.33 17.04
N ALA A 269 32.02 -13.19 17.13
CA ALA A 269 30.83 -13.06 17.97
C ALA A 269 29.68 -13.96 17.48
N VAL A 270 29.44 -14.02 16.16
CA VAL A 270 28.42 -14.90 15.55
C VAL A 270 28.75 -16.36 15.83
N GLN A 271 29.99 -16.78 15.57
CA GLN A 271 30.43 -18.15 15.81
C GLN A 271 30.29 -18.53 17.29
N ALA A 272 30.72 -17.67 18.21
CA ALA A 272 30.60 -17.95 19.64
C ALA A 272 29.13 -17.97 20.13
N LYS A 273 28.23 -17.18 19.52
CA LYS A 273 26.79 -17.27 19.79
C LYS A 273 26.20 -18.62 19.34
N GLU A 274 26.60 -19.12 18.18
CA GLU A 274 26.19 -20.42 17.65
C GLU A 274 26.75 -21.58 18.48
N GLU A 275 28.00 -21.49 18.92
CA GLU A 275 28.61 -22.44 19.83
C GLU A 275 27.86 -22.46 21.17
N ALA A 276 27.61 -21.30 21.77
CA ALA A 276 26.83 -21.19 23.01
C ALA A 276 25.40 -21.74 22.85
N ASN A 277 24.76 -21.51 21.71
CA ASN A 277 23.46 -22.09 21.37
C ASN A 277 23.51 -23.61 21.35
N SER A 278 24.53 -24.18 20.71
CA SER A 278 24.71 -25.62 20.58
C SER A 278 24.99 -26.26 21.95
N LEU A 279 25.91 -25.67 22.72
CA LEU A 279 26.22 -26.14 24.08
C LEU A 279 25.01 -26.09 25.00
N PHE A 280 24.17 -25.05 24.92
CA PHE A 280 22.90 -25.00 25.66
C PHE A 280 21.93 -26.10 25.24
N LYS A 281 21.75 -26.34 23.93
CA LYS A 281 20.88 -27.41 23.41
C LYS A 281 21.27 -28.80 23.92
N PHE A 282 22.56 -29.05 24.13
CA PHE A 282 23.06 -30.31 24.66
C PHE A 282 23.25 -30.32 26.19
N GLY A 283 22.83 -29.27 26.89
CA GLY A 283 22.86 -29.20 28.36
C GLY A 283 24.21 -28.88 28.99
N TYR A 284 25.20 -28.44 28.20
CA TYR A 284 26.53 -28.03 28.70
C TYR A 284 26.57 -26.60 29.26
N LEU A 285 25.59 -25.76 28.90
CA LEU A 285 25.43 -24.42 29.46
C LEU A 285 24.13 -24.32 30.25
N SER A 286 24.16 -23.56 31.35
CA SER A 286 22.95 -23.19 32.06
C SER A 286 22.20 -22.07 31.32
N LEU A 287 20.94 -21.81 31.70
CA LEU A 287 20.19 -20.66 31.20
C LEU A 287 20.88 -19.32 31.52
N ARG A 288 21.58 -19.23 32.67
CA ARG A 288 22.35 -18.02 33.04
C ARG A 288 23.56 -17.82 32.13
N ASP A 289 24.26 -18.90 31.79
CA ASP A 289 25.38 -18.85 30.85
C ASP A 289 24.89 -18.47 29.46
N ARG A 290 23.77 -19.07 29.00
CA ARG A 290 23.15 -18.71 27.72
C ARG A 290 22.74 -17.24 27.67
N GLY A 291 22.09 -16.73 28.72
CA GLY A 291 21.73 -15.32 28.83
C GLY A 291 22.94 -14.39 28.87
N THR A 292 24.05 -14.82 29.50
CA THR A 292 25.32 -14.06 29.50
C THR A 292 25.93 -14.04 28.10
N ALA A 293 25.95 -15.17 27.39
CA ALA A 293 26.44 -15.24 26.02
C ALA A 293 25.63 -14.34 25.08
N GLU A 294 24.29 -14.35 25.21
CA GLU A 294 23.41 -13.46 24.43
C GLU A 294 23.69 -11.99 24.73
N SER A 295 23.75 -11.61 26.01
CA SER A 295 24.08 -10.24 26.43
C SER A 295 25.43 -9.78 25.85
N LEU A 296 26.48 -10.60 25.96
CA LEU A 296 27.81 -10.29 25.41
C LEU A 296 27.80 -10.17 23.88
N PHE A 297 27.08 -11.04 23.18
CA PHE A 297 26.91 -10.97 21.73
C PHE A 297 26.27 -9.63 21.31
N TRP A 298 25.19 -9.23 21.99
CA TRP A 298 24.52 -7.96 21.69
C TRP A 298 25.40 -6.75 21.99
N HIS A 299 26.20 -6.80 23.06
CA HIS A 299 27.22 -5.79 23.35
C HIS A 299 28.34 -5.74 22.30
N CYS A 300 28.75 -6.88 21.73
CA CYS A 300 29.65 -6.90 20.58
C CYS A 300 29.03 -6.15 19.40
N GLY A 301 27.79 -6.49 19.04
CA GLY A 301 27.05 -5.83 17.96
C GLY A 301 26.92 -4.32 18.16
N ALA A 302 26.52 -3.87 19.37
CA ALA A 302 26.41 -2.46 19.70
C ALA A 302 27.75 -1.70 19.57
N LYS A 303 28.84 -2.29 20.08
CA LYS A 303 30.18 -1.70 19.98
C LYS A 303 30.69 -1.68 18.53
N ILE A 304 30.42 -2.73 17.75
CA ILE A 304 30.71 -2.76 16.31
C ILE A 304 29.96 -1.63 15.60
N MET A 305 28.65 -1.45 15.84
CA MET A 305 27.86 -0.38 15.23
C MET A 305 28.40 1.02 15.55
N GLN A 306 28.93 1.24 16.76
CA GLN A 306 29.61 2.49 17.12
C GLN A 306 30.88 2.71 16.30
N GLU A 307 31.69 1.68 16.08
CA GLU A 307 32.92 1.80 15.29
C GLU A 307 32.63 1.89 13.78
N VAL A 308 31.59 1.20 13.28
CA VAL A 308 31.16 1.25 11.87
C VAL A 308 30.72 2.65 11.46
N SER A 309 30.09 3.41 12.36
CA SER A 309 29.71 4.82 12.11
C SER A 309 30.89 5.76 11.78
N ARG A 310 32.12 5.31 12.04
CA ARG A 310 33.37 6.04 11.75
C ARG A 310 34.04 5.60 10.45
N LEU A 311 33.51 4.58 9.78
CA LEU A 311 34.05 4.07 8.53
C LEU A 311 33.48 4.87 7.34
N ASN A 312 34.31 5.06 6.31
CA ASN A 312 33.87 5.69 5.07
C ASN A 312 33.04 4.75 4.19
N PHE A 313 33.15 3.44 4.41
CA PHE A 313 32.44 2.41 3.67
C PHE A 313 32.03 1.30 4.64
N VAL A 314 30.75 0.94 4.63
CA VAL A 314 30.18 -0.12 5.47
C VAL A 314 30.14 -1.42 4.66
N PRO A 315 30.83 -2.49 5.11
CA PRO A 315 30.71 -3.80 4.49
C PRO A 315 29.27 -4.32 4.48
N GLU A 316 28.88 -5.03 3.43
CA GLU A 316 27.53 -5.60 3.24
C GLU A 316 27.08 -6.48 4.42
N GLU A 317 27.96 -7.31 4.95
CA GLU A 317 27.68 -8.19 6.11
C GLU A 317 27.30 -7.41 7.38
N LEU A 318 27.69 -6.14 7.50
CA LEU A 318 27.34 -5.28 8.63
C LEU A 318 26.07 -4.45 8.38
N GLN A 319 25.51 -4.47 7.17
CA GLN A 319 24.18 -3.90 6.90
C GLN A 319 23.07 -4.74 7.56
N GLU A 320 23.22 -6.07 7.53
CA GLU A 320 22.31 -6.98 8.24
C GLU A 320 22.43 -6.83 9.78
N LEU A 321 23.62 -6.45 10.27
CA LEU A 321 23.79 -6.10 11.68
C LEU A 321 22.96 -4.87 12.06
N GLU A 322 22.84 -3.87 11.18
CA GLU A 322 22.01 -2.69 11.46
C GLU A 322 20.54 -3.05 11.67
N LYS A 323 19.99 -3.92 10.81
CA LYS A 323 18.63 -4.47 10.99
C LYS A 323 18.51 -5.21 12.31
N LEU A 324 19.48 -6.08 12.61
CA LEU A 324 19.49 -6.90 13.81
C LEU A 324 19.56 -6.06 15.10
N MET A 325 20.29 -4.95 15.07
CA MET A 325 20.48 -4.03 16.20
C MET A 325 19.40 -2.94 16.30
N SER A 326 18.50 -2.85 15.32
CA SER A 326 17.44 -1.83 15.30
C SER A 326 16.47 -2.03 16.47
N SER A 327 16.02 -0.91 17.04
CA SER A 327 14.94 -0.93 18.03
C SER A 327 13.61 -1.23 17.35
N LEU A 328 12.71 -1.93 18.03
CA LEU A 328 11.37 -2.17 17.49
C LEU A 328 10.39 -1.23 18.17
N TYR A 329 9.69 -0.40 17.39
CA TYR A 329 8.67 0.54 17.88
C TYR A 329 7.30 -0.04 17.58
N TYR A 330 6.53 -0.37 18.63
CA TYR A 330 5.18 -0.91 18.51
C TYR A 330 4.20 0.22 18.31
N CYS A 331 3.57 0.24 17.15
CA CYS A 331 2.75 1.33 16.66
C CYS A 331 1.28 0.91 16.69
N ASN A 332 0.41 1.82 17.13
CA ASN A 332 -1.03 1.59 17.29
C ASN A 332 -1.79 1.66 15.96
N PHE A 333 -1.48 0.74 15.05
CA PHE A 333 -2.20 0.54 13.78
C PHE A 333 -2.05 -0.91 13.30
N SER A 334 -2.61 -1.21 12.13
CA SER A 334 -2.42 -2.47 11.40
C SER A 334 -1.93 -2.16 9.98
N VAL A 335 -0.82 -2.77 9.57
CA VAL A 335 -0.26 -2.64 8.22
C VAL A 335 -1.23 -3.24 7.20
N PHE A 336 -1.84 -4.40 7.51
CA PHE A 336 -2.78 -5.08 6.62
C PHE A 336 -4.05 -4.27 6.38
N GLN A 337 -4.50 -3.50 7.38
CA GLN A 337 -5.68 -2.65 7.25
C GLN A 337 -5.36 -1.30 6.59
N SER A 338 -4.24 -0.65 6.97
CA SER A 338 -4.01 0.77 6.62
C SER A 338 -2.93 0.98 5.55
N ALA A 339 -2.05 0.00 5.33
CA ALA A 339 -0.95 0.08 4.38
C ALA A 339 -0.70 -1.26 3.64
N PRO A 340 -1.73 -1.89 3.04
CA PRO A 340 -1.63 -3.23 2.45
C PRO A 340 -0.59 -3.31 1.31
N ASP A 341 -0.43 -2.24 0.51
CA ASP A 341 0.60 -2.22 -0.55
C ASP A 341 2.05 -2.35 0.00
N THR A 342 2.31 -1.93 1.25
CA THR A 342 3.63 -2.15 1.88
C THR A 342 3.92 -3.63 2.03
N TRP A 343 2.92 -4.40 2.46
CA TRP A 343 3.02 -5.85 2.63
C TRP A 343 2.99 -6.61 1.30
N ALA A 344 2.06 -6.24 0.41
CA ALA A 344 1.80 -7.01 -0.81
C ALA A 344 2.85 -6.79 -1.92
N ILE A 345 3.40 -5.58 -2.01
CA ILE A 345 4.27 -5.17 -3.12
C ILE A 345 5.43 -4.29 -2.69
N ASP A 346 5.88 -4.32 -1.44
CA ASP A 346 6.99 -3.49 -0.91
C ASP A 346 6.87 -1.99 -1.27
N GLN A 347 5.65 -1.45 -1.29
CA GLN A 347 5.43 -0.05 -1.60
C GLN A 347 6.03 0.83 -0.49
N LEU A 348 6.80 1.84 -0.88
CA LEU A 348 7.36 2.81 0.05
C LEU A 348 6.37 3.94 0.31
N PHE A 349 6.29 4.35 1.58
CA PHE A 349 5.56 5.53 2.02
C PHE A 349 6.48 6.42 2.86
N PRO A 350 6.38 7.76 2.75
CA PRO A 350 7.00 8.66 3.70
C PRO A 350 6.42 8.41 5.09
N ILE A 351 7.29 8.12 6.05
CA ILE A 351 6.92 7.92 7.45
C ILE A 351 7.84 8.78 8.30
N MET A 352 7.26 9.61 9.16
CA MET A 352 8.02 10.46 10.09
C MET A 352 7.24 10.79 11.36
N PRO A 353 7.93 11.14 12.46
CA PRO A 353 7.31 11.80 13.60
C PRO A 353 6.65 13.11 13.16
N ILE A 354 5.53 13.49 13.78
CA ILE A 354 4.86 14.78 13.48
C ILE A 354 5.10 15.87 14.54
N HIS A 355 6.01 15.59 15.45
CA HIS A 355 6.47 16.50 16.50
C HIS A 355 7.95 16.23 16.82
N ARG A 356 8.55 17.12 17.64
CA ARG A 356 9.99 17.11 17.99
C ARG A 356 10.93 17.18 16.78
N LEU A 357 10.47 17.82 15.69
CA LEU A 357 11.24 17.93 14.44
C LEU A 357 12.46 18.87 14.54
N ASP A 358 12.56 19.62 15.63
CA ASP A 358 13.70 20.44 16.01
C ASP A 358 14.76 19.66 16.83
N GLU A 359 14.42 18.45 17.29
CA GLU A 359 15.34 17.53 17.95
C GLU A 359 16.00 16.62 16.91
N ARG A 360 17.28 16.27 17.12
CA ARG A 360 17.96 15.29 16.25
C ARG A 360 17.53 13.87 16.67
N PRO A 361 17.02 13.02 15.76
CA PRO A 361 16.76 11.61 16.07
C PRO A 361 18.07 10.87 16.37
N THR A 362 18.03 9.97 17.36
CA THR A 362 19.21 9.23 17.83
C THR A 362 18.99 7.72 17.89
N VAL A 363 17.80 7.24 17.56
CA VAL A 363 17.44 5.82 17.58
C VAL A 363 17.16 5.37 16.16
N ARG A 364 17.74 4.24 15.77
CA ARG A 364 17.42 3.55 14.51
C ARG A 364 16.38 2.48 14.80
N ALA A 365 15.20 2.60 14.20
CA ALA A 365 14.06 1.76 14.52
C ALA A 365 13.40 1.11 13.29
N ARG A 366 12.82 -0.06 13.50
CA ARG A 366 11.78 -0.64 12.66
C ARG A 366 10.43 -0.43 13.33
N LEU A 367 9.35 -0.40 12.55
CA LEU A 367 8.01 -0.15 13.07
C LEU A 367 7.23 -1.45 13.02
N ALA A 368 6.87 -2.00 14.18
CA ALA A 368 5.92 -3.11 14.25
C ALA A 368 4.51 -2.55 14.46
N ASP A 369 3.54 -3.17 13.83
CA ASP A 369 2.13 -2.90 14.07
C ASP A 369 1.61 -3.71 15.28
N LEU A 370 0.29 -3.75 15.47
CA LEU A 370 -0.34 -4.48 16.58
C LEU A 370 -0.67 -5.95 16.29
N THR A 371 -0.42 -6.41 15.07
CA THR A 371 -0.75 -7.78 14.70
C THR A 371 0.21 -8.78 15.35
N CYS A 372 -0.22 -10.03 15.43
CA CYS A 372 0.62 -11.13 15.89
C CYS A 372 1.44 -11.74 14.74
N ASP A 373 1.27 -11.22 13.52
CA ASP A 373 1.97 -11.66 12.33
C ASP A 373 3.34 -10.99 12.26
N SER A 374 4.37 -11.77 11.93
CA SER A 374 5.72 -11.25 11.74
C SER A 374 5.83 -10.31 10.54
N ASP A 375 4.91 -10.42 9.58
CA ASP A 375 4.83 -9.56 8.39
C ASP A 375 4.25 -8.17 8.72
N GLY A 376 3.68 -7.98 9.92
CA GLY A 376 3.21 -6.71 10.46
C GLY A 376 4.35 -5.75 10.86
N VAL A 377 5.43 -5.71 10.09
CA VAL A 377 6.62 -4.88 10.37
C VAL A 377 7.00 -4.09 9.12
N ILE A 378 7.16 -2.78 9.29
CA ILE A 378 7.74 -1.90 8.28
C ILE A 378 9.25 -1.80 8.55
N ASP A 379 10.02 -2.31 7.59
CA ASP A 379 11.48 -2.35 7.62
C ASP A 379 12.12 -1.93 6.29
N HIS A 380 11.36 -1.23 5.44
CA HIS A 380 11.81 -0.59 4.22
C HIS A 380 11.35 0.86 4.24
N PHE A 381 12.32 1.79 4.18
CA PHE A 381 12.08 3.23 4.25
C PHE A 381 12.84 3.96 3.15
N ILE A 382 12.41 5.19 2.89
CA ILE A 382 12.99 6.07 1.88
C ILE A 382 14.39 6.53 2.31
N ASP A 383 15.33 6.50 1.36
CA ASP A 383 16.66 7.09 1.47
C ASP A 383 17.09 7.75 0.14
N VAL A 384 18.12 8.59 0.18
CA VAL A 384 18.58 9.41 -0.96
C VAL A 384 19.18 8.56 -2.07
N ASP A 385 19.93 7.51 -1.71
CA ASP A 385 20.69 6.68 -2.64
C ASP A 385 20.10 5.27 -2.83
N SER A 386 19.25 4.80 -1.91
CA SER A 386 18.66 3.46 -1.95
C SER A 386 17.41 3.33 -1.05
N VAL A 387 17.01 2.10 -0.72
CA VAL A 387 16.03 1.83 0.33
C VAL A 387 16.78 1.49 1.61
N LYS A 388 16.55 2.25 2.68
CA LYS A 388 17.11 1.94 4.00
C LYS A 388 16.19 1.01 4.77
N HIS A 389 16.77 0.25 5.70
CA HIS A 389 16.03 -0.77 6.45
C HIS A 389 15.62 -0.38 7.87
N VAL A 390 15.94 0.85 8.25
CA VAL A 390 15.63 1.43 9.55
C VAL A 390 15.27 2.91 9.38
N LEU A 391 14.43 3.41 10.28
CA LEU A 391 14.03 4.79 10.35
C LEU A 391 14.73 5.48 11.54
N ASP A 392 15.30 6.66 11.29
CA ASP A 392 15.82 7.50 12.37
C ASP A 392 14.66 8.16 13.12
N VAL A 393 14.53 7.84 14.41
CA VAL A 393 13.49 8.32 15.29
C VAL A 393 14.05 8.83 16.61
N HIS A 394 13.24 9.58 17.34
CA HIS A 394 13.57 10.04 18.69
C HIS A 394 13.33 8.91 19.71
N PRO A 395 14.09 8.86 20.80
CA PRO A 395 13.74 8.03 21.95
C PRO A 395 12.33 8.39 22.46
N VAL A 396 11.52 7.36 22.73
CA VAL A 396 10.22 7.52 23.42
C VAL A 396 10.50 7.86 24.89
N LYS A 397 9.82 8.89 25.40
CA LYS A 397 9.91 9.31 26.80
C LYS A 397 8.69 8.77 27.55
N GLU A 398 8.92 8.24 28.74
CA GLU A 398 7.85 7.73 29.60
C GLU A 398 6.85 8.85 29.93
N GLY A 399 5.56 8.57 29.75
CA GLY A 399 4.47 9.53 29.99
C GLY A 399 4.26 10.57 28.88
N GLU A 400 5.05 10.56 27.80
CA GLU A 400 4.84 11.43 26.63
C GLU A 400 4.32 10.62 25.43
N GLN A 401 3.29 11.12 24.77
CA GLN A 401 2.82 10.53 23.51
C GLN A 401 3.84 10.76 22.39
N TYR A 402 4.23 9.68 21.73
CA TYR A 402 5.05 9.74 20.53
C TYR A 402 4.20 9.38 19.32
N VAL A 403 3.95 10.35 18.44
CA VAL A 403 3.00 10.22 17.33
C VAL A 403 3.76 10.31 16.01
N MET A 404 3.47 9.37 15.14
CA MET A 404 4.02 9.26 13.80
C MET A 404 2.92 9.43 12.77
N ALA A 405 3.32 9.81 11.56
CA ALA A 405 2.43 9.84 10.41
C ALA A 405 3.05 9.12 9.22
N MET A 406 2.19 8.43 8.48
CA MET A 406 2.46 7.85 7.18
C MET A 406 1.69 8.64 6.11
N PHE A 407 2.40 9.10 5.09
CA PHE A 407 1.88 10.00 4.06
C PHE A 407 1.66 9.25 2.74
N LEU A 408 0.93 9.88 1.82
CA LEU A 408 0.68 9.39 0.46
C LEU A 408 -0.18 8.11 0.40
N LEU A 409 -1.00 7.87 1.42
CA LEU A 409 -1.87 6.69 1.55
C LEU A 409 -3.21 6.83 0.82
N GLY A 410 -3.52 7.99 0.24
CA GLY A 410 -4.87 8.28 -0.25
C GLY A 410 -5.31 7.52 -1.50
N ALA A 411 -4.43 6.69 -2.08
CA ALA A 411 -4.74 5.85 -3.25
C ALA A 411 -4.59 4.37 -2.90
N TYR A 412 -5.60 3.56 -3.24
CA TYR A 412 -5.69 2.10 -3.03
C TYR A 412 -5.80 1.62 -1.58
N GLN A 413 -5.13 2.26 -0.62
CA GLN A 413 -4.93 1.69 0.72
C GLN A 413 -6.24 1.41 1.47
N GLU A 414 -7.13 2.39 1.57
CA GLU A 414 -8.38 2.29 2.34
C GLU A 414 -9.31 1.16 1.84
N ILE A 415 -9.39 0.94 0.53
CA ILE A 415 -10.29 -0.07 -0.04
C ILE A 415 -9.68 -1.47 -0.10
N LEU A 416 -8.35 -1.58 -0.02
CA LEU A 416 -7.62 -2.85 -0.02
C LEU A 416 -7.35 -3.39 1.39
N GLY A 417 -7.60 -2.59 2.42
CA GLY A 417 -7.43 -2.98 3.81
C GLY A 417 -8.22 -4.24 4.16
N ASP A 418 -7.63 -5.09 5.00
CA ASP A 418 -8.28 -6.28 5.53
C ASP A 418 -8.36 -6.29 7.06
N LEU A 419 -9.24 -7.17 7.58
CA LEU A 419 -9.52 -7.32 9.00
C LEU A 419 -8.55 -8.30 9.69
N HIS A 420 -7.26 -8.31 9.34
CA HIS A 420 -6.27 -9.17 9.99
C HIS A 420 -6.29 -8.97 11.51
N ASN A 421 -6.33 -10.07 12.27
CA ASN A 421 -6.52 -10.06 13.73
C ASN A 421 -7.76 -9.31 14.24
N LEU A 422 -8.79 -9.15 13.40
CA LEU A 422 -10.02 -8.42 13.73
C LEU A 422 -9.77 -6.92 14.02
N PHE A 423 -8.67 -6.35 13.53
CA PHE A 423 -8.50 -4.90 13.49
C PHE A 423 -9.34 -4.34 12.33
N GLY A 424 -10.31 -3.49 12.65
CA GLY A 424 -11.20 -2.90 11.66
C GLY A 424 -10.74 -1.54 11.15
N ASP A 425 -11.65 -0.87 10.45
CA ASP A 425 -11.39 0.45 9.87
C ASP A 425 -10.97 1.44 10.96
N THR A 426 -10.03 2.32 10.61
CA THR A 426 -9.58 3.40 11.50
C THR A 426 -10.57 4.57 11.49
N ASN A 427 -10.52 5.43 12.50
CA ASN A 427 -11.23 6.71 12.42
C ASN A 427 -10.68 7.55 11.26
N ALA A 428 -11.56 8.15 10.47
CA ALA A 428 -11.19 9.08 9.41
C ALA A 428 -11.84 10.44 9.64
N VAL A 429 -11.08 11.51 9.42
CA VAL A 429 -11.54 12.89 9.57
C VAL A 429 -11.21 13.69 8.32
N HIS A 430 -12.18 14.45 7.82
CA HIS A 430 -11.96 15.36 6.71
C HIS A 430 -11.65 16.75 7.25
N VAL A 431 -10.44 17.23 6.96
CA VAL A 431 -9.95 18.53 7.42
C VAL A 431 -9.93 19.50 6.23
N ARG A 432 -10.65 20.61 6.35
CA ARG A 432 -10.67 21.68 5.35
C ARG A 432 -9.94 22.90 5.88
N GLN A 433 -8.95 23.37 5.13
CA GLN A 433 -8.30 24.64 5.43
C GLN A 433 -9.26 25.81 5.15
N THR A 434 -9.27 26.79 6.06
CA THR A 434 -10.06 28.02 5.95
C THR A 434 -9.14 29.24 6.11
N GLU A 435 -9.65 30.45 5.86
CA GLU A 435 -8.89 31.69 6.07
C GLU A 435 -8.45 31.89 7.54
N HIS A 436 -9.13 31.25 8.50
CA HIS A 436 -8.89 31.42 9.93
C HIS A 436 -8.25 30.19 10.61
N GLY A 437 -7.87 29.16 9.85
CA GLY A 437 -7.31 27.92 10.38
C GLY A 437 -7.83 26.70 9.63
N TYR A 438 -8.52 25.80 10.33
CA TYR A 438 -9.09 24.60 9.74
C TYR A 438 -10.48 24.30 10.33
N ASP A 439 -11.29 23.56 9.58
CA ASP A 439 -12.57 22.99 9.99
C ASP A 439 -12.54 21.47 9.82
N VAL A 440 -13.18 20.75 10.74
CA VAL A 440 -13.37 19.30 10.64
C VAL A 440 -14.78 19.07 10.09
N SER A 441 -14.87 18.92 8.77
CA SER A 441 -16.15 18.89 8.07
C SER A 441 -16.88 17.56 8.24
N HIS A 442 -16.14 16.46 8.35
CA HIS A 442 -16.69 15.12 8.52
C HIS A 442 -15.84 14.28 9.46
N VAL A 443 -16.51 13.45 10.26
CA VAL A 443 -15.89 12.46 11.15
C VAL A 443 -16.55 11.12 10.87
N ILE A 444 -15.76 10.17 10.39
CA ILE A 444 -16.13 8.78 10.17
C ILE A 444 -15.50 7.98 11.29
N ARG A 445 -16.34 7.31 12.08
CA ARG A 445 -15.84 6.45 13.16
C ARG A 445 -15.35 5.14 12.57
N GLY A 446 -14.20 4.70 13.05
CA GLY A 446 -13.68 3.37 12.76
C GLY A 446 -14.52 2.29 13.41
N ASP A 447 -14.24 1.04 13.05
CA ASP A 447 -15.00 -0.10 13.54
C ASP A 447 -14.80 -0.33 15.04
N THR A 448 -15.90 -0.69 15.67
CA THR A 448 -15.93 -1.24 17.02
C THR A 448 -15.73 -2.76 17.00
N MET A 449 -15.35 -3.34 18.14
CA MET A 449 -15.28 -4.81 18.27
C MET A 449 -16.63 -5.48 17.91
N THR A 450 -17.77 -4.84 18.20
CA THR A 450 -19.10 -5.32 17.81
C THR A 450 -19.26 -5.44 16.29
N GLU A 451 -18.82 -4.43 15.53
CA GLU A 451 -18.95 -4.41 14.07
C GLU A 451 -18.09 -5.49 13.43
N VAL A 452 -16.83 -5.61 13.85
CA VAL A 452 -15.93 -6.65 13.34
C VAL A 452 -16.41 -8.06 13.72
N LEU A 453 -16.89 -8.27 14.94
CA LEU A 453 -17.47 -9.56 15.35
C LEU A 453 -18.69 -9.93 14.50
N ARG A 454 -19.54 -8.96 14.14
CA ARG A 454 -20.68 -9.20 13.24
C ARG A 454 -20.23 -9.55 11.83
N TYR A 455 -19.13 -8.96 11.35
CA TYR A 455 -18.55 -9.32 10.04
C TYR A 455 -18.18 -10.81 9.99
N VAL A 456 -17.58 -11.34 11.07
CA VAL A 456 -17.25 -12.77 11.20
C VAL A 456 -18.42 -13.62 11.75
N GLN A 457 -19.66 -13.13 11.63
CA GLN A 457 -20.91 -13.82 11.94
C GLN A 457 -21.13 -14.19 13.42
N TYR A 458 -20.47 -13.49 14.35
CA TYR A 458 -20.80 -13.56 15.76
C TYR A 458 -21.93 -12.61 16.13
N ASP A 459 -22.70 -12.99 17.15
CA ASP A 459 -23.73 -12.17 17.77
C ASP A 459 -23.27 -11.71 19.17
N PRO A 460 -22.84 -10.44 19.32
CA PRO A 460 -22.36 -9.91 20.59
C PRO A 460 -23.37 -10.02 21.73
N GLU A 461 -24.67 -9.95 21.46
CA GLU A 461 -25.71 -10.08 22.48
C GLU A 461 -25.79 -11.51 23.01
N GLN A 462 -25.70 -12.50 22.12
CA GLN A 462 -25.61 -13.90 22.51
C GLN A 462 -24.32 -14.21 23.27
N MET A 463 -23.20 -13.58 22.91
CA MET A 463 -21.93 -13.74 23.62
C MET A 463 -22.04 -13.22 25.07
N ALA A 464 -22.59 -12.02 25.25
CA ALA A 464 -22.83 -11.44 26.58
C ALA A 464 -23.70 -12.35 27.46
N GLU A 465 -24.81 -12.86 26.90
CA GLU A 465 -25.72 -13.76 27.63
C GLU A 465 -25.06 -15.10 28.00
N ARG A 466 -24.23 -15.67 27.11
CA ARG A 466 -23.45 -16.87 27.42
C ARG A 466 -22.43 -16.62 28.53
N LEU A 467 -21.75 -15.47 28.51
CA LEU A 467 -20.80 -15.09 29.54
C LEU A 467 -21.48 -14.89 30.90
N ARG A 468 -22.64 -14.22 30.92
CA ARG A 468 -23.47 -14.05 32.13
C ARG A 468 -23.82 -15.40 32.78
N ARG A 469 -24.32 -16.36 32.00
CA ARG A 469 -24.69 -17.70 32.50
C ARG A 469 -23.49 -18.47 33.08
N GLN A 470 -22.33 -18.38 32.43
CA GLN A 470 -21.09 -18.97 32.94
C GLN A 470 -20.66 -18.31 34.26
N GLY A 471 -20.76 -16.99 34.34
CA GLY A 471 -20.50 -16.21 35.55
C GLY A 471 -21.38 -16.61 36.73
N GLU A 472 -22.69 -16.72 36.52
CA GLU A 472 -23.64 -17.18 37.55
C GLU A 472 -23.32 -18.59 38.05
N THR A 473 -22.90 -19.47 37.14
CA THR A 473 -22.48 -20.83 37.50
C THR A 473 -21.20 -20.81 38.33
N ALA A 474 -20.23 -19.96 38.00
CA ALA A 474 -19.01 -19.81 38.79
C ALA A 474 -19.29 -19.22 40.19
N LEU A 475 -20.21 -18.27 40.29
CA LEU A 475 -20.65 -17.69 41.56
C LEU A 475 -21.32 -18.73 42.47
N ARG A 476 -22.24 -19.53 41.93
CA ARG A 476 -22.89 -20.63 42.68
C ARG A 476 -21.89 -21.65 43.22
N ASN A 477 -20.79 -21.87 42.50
CA ASN A 477 -19.71 -22.76 42.89
C ASN A 477 -18.66 -22.10 43.81
N GLY A 478 -18.85 -20.84 44.22
CA GLY A 478 -17.92 -20.13 45.09
C GLY A 478 -16.55 -19.80 44.45
N ARG A 479 -16.43 -19.89 43.12
CA ARG A 479 -15.16 -19.62 42.40
C ARG A 479 -14.93 -18.14 42.12
N VAL A 480 -16.00 -17.32 42.10
CA VAL A 480 -15.95 -15.88 41.86
C VAL A 480 -16.89 -15.15 42.80
N THR A 481 -16.65 -13.85 43.00
CA THR A 481 -17.51 -12.98 43.79
C THR A 481 -18.47 -12.17 42.91
N LEU A 482 -19.55 -11.63 43.49
CA LEU A 482 -20.43 -10.70 42.77
C LEU A 482 -19.69 -9.48 42.23
N LYS A 483 -18.69 -8.97 42.97
CA LYS A 483 -17.86 -7.84 42.53
C LYS A 483 -17.05 -8.18 41.27
N HIS A 484 -16.48 -9.40 41.20
CA HIS A 484 -15.77 -9.86 40.01
C HIS A 484 -16.70 -10.02 38.80
N LEU A 485 -17.92 -10.53 39.00
CA LEU A 485 -18.88 -10.66 37.91
C LEU A 485 -19.33 -9.32 37.35
N LYS A 486 -19.60 -8.35 38.22
CA LYS A 486 -19.96 -7.00 37.78
C LYS A 486 -18.81 -6.38 36.96
N LEU A 487 -17.58 -6.44 37.48
CA LEU A 487 -16.41 -5.93 36.76
C LEU A 487 -16.22 -6.61 35.40
N LEU A 488 -16.41 -7.93 35.32
CA LEU A 488 -16.31 -8.66 34.05
C LEU A 488 -17.37 -8.22 33.05
N GLN A 489 -18.62 -8.01 33.50
CA GLN A 489 -19.70 -7.53 32.63
C GLN A 489 -19.45 -6.11 32.14
N ASP A 490 -19.09 -5.21 33.05
CA ASP A 490 -18.79 -3.81 32.73
C ASP A 490 -17.65 -3.75 31.69
N ASN A 491 -16.54 -4.48 31.93
CA ASN A 491 -15.42 -4.55 30.98
C ASN A 491 -15.83 -5.17 29.64
N PHE A 492 -16.65 -6.24 29.63
CA PHE A 492 -17.05 -6.90 28.39
C PHE A 492 -17.94 -5.99 27.53
N ASP A 493 -18.92 -5.32 28.14
CA ASP A 493 -19.82 -4.39 27.45
C ASP A 493 -19.08 -3.14 26.95
N GLU A 494 -18.10 -2.65 27.72
CA GLU A 494 -17.23 -1.53 27.31
C GLU A 494 -16.33 -1.93 26.14
N SER A 495 -15.64 -3.08 26.22
CA SER A 495 -14.80 -3.59 25.14
C SER A 495 -15.58 -3.82 23.85
N LEU A 496 -16.81 -4.33 23.91
CA LEU A 496 -17.63 -4.50 22.71
C LEU A 496 -17.93 -3.18 21.99
N ARG A 497 -17.98 -2.06 22.70
CA ARG A 497 -18.23 -0.71 22.16
C ARG A 497 -16.98 0.06 21.82
N SER A 498 -15.81 -0.40 22.28
CA SER A 498 -14.54 0.25 22.01
C SER A 498 -14.06 -0.04 20.59
N SER A 499 -13.11 0.79 20.15
CA SER A 499 -12.35 0.51 18.93
C SER A 499 -11.64 -0.84 19.03
N THR A 500 -11.34 -1.42 17.88
CA THR A 500 -10.48 -2.60 17.78
C THR A 500 -9.02 -2.32 18.13
N TYR A 501 -8.59 -1.05 18.07
CA TYR A 501 -7.24 -0.62 18.40
C TYR A 501 -7.04 -0.41 19.90
N LEU A 502 -5.78 -0.38 20.34
CA LEU A 502 -5.48 -0.23 21.77
C LEU A 502 -5.68 1.22 22.22
N ALA A 503 -6.14 1.39 23.46
CA ALA A 503 -6.13 2.70 24.09
C ALA A 503 -4.67 3.05 24.48
N ASP A 504 -4.27 4.30 24.26
CA ASP A 504 -3.05 4.82 24.88
C ASP A 504 -3.20 4.66 26.40
N GLY A 505 -2.25 3.99 27.06
CA GLY A 505 -2.35 3.70 28.49
C GLY A 505 -2.55 4.97 29.31
N GLU A 506 -3.60 4.98 30.15
CA GLU A 506 -3.78 5.97 31.23
C GLU A 506 -2.74 5.81 32.34
#